data_AF-A0A932D246-F1
#
_entry.id   AF-A0A932D246-F1
#
_cell.length_a   1.000
_cell.length_b   1.000
_cell.length_c   1.000
_cell.angle_alpha   90.00
_cell.angle_beta   90.00
_cell.angle_gamma   90.00
#
_symmetry.space_group_name_H-M   'P 1'
#
loop_
_entity.id
_entity.type
_entity.pdbx_description
1 polymer ?
#
loop_
_entity_poly.entity_id
_entity_poly.type
_entity_poly.pdbx_seq_one_letter_code
_entity_poly.pdbx_strand_id
1 'polypeptide(L)'
;MEGTPRIVRTLVIVMLAVTVVACGRYSYRIQTAYGRGNYASAASRCQTDGMAQARWGESHRARYHVYCGMTYLSLGESERAAAELVQAEKMRQANPRLVRGRDLDQLNRGLMQLFGVPAGQLLIEEQSAVVASATVVAPPASPPAIEAPAPPAQPAPPAITISTTAPAAPLPPAAEDVVVAPAAPVPPAEAAPSTPVIVIPEQDAVIIE
;
A
#
# COMPACT_ATOMS: atom_id res chain seq x y z
N MET A 1 -27.94 31.11 -28.86
CA MET A 1 -26.67 30.36 -28.67
C MET A 1 -26.52 30.11 -27.17
N GLU A 2 -27.11 29.05 -26.62
CA GLU A 2 -27.21 28.80 -25.16
C GLU A 2 -26.86 27.35 -24.77
N GLY A 3 -25.87 26.73 -25.42
CA GLY A 3 -25.54 25.30 -25.27
C GLY A 3 -24.28 24.96 -24.47
N THR A 4 -23.46 25.94 -24.07
CA THR A 4 -22.12 25.72 -23.53
C THR A 4 -21.97 25.33 -22.04
N PRO A 5 -22.91 25.59 -21.10
CA PRO A 5 -22.60 25.39 -19.67
C PRO A 5 -22.57 23.92 -19.23
N ARG A 6 -23.25 23.01 -19.97
CA ARG A 6 -23.28 21.58 -19.62
C ARG A 6 -21.98 20.87 -20.00
N ILE A 7 -21.38 21.20 -21.15
CA ILE A 7 -20.15 20.55 -21.64
C ILE A 7 -18.95 20.91 -20.75
N VAL A 8 -18.83 22.18 -20.35
CA VAL A 8 -17.74 22.63 -19.47
C VAL A 8 -17.84 21.95 -18.10
N ARG A 9 -19.05 21.82 -17.54
CA ARG A 9 -19.24 21.18 -16.24
C ARG A 9 -18.90 19.69 -16.28
N THR A 10 -19.28 18.98 -17.34
CA THR A 10 -18.92 17.56 -17.50
C THR A 10 -17.40 17.38 -17.66
N LEU A 11 -16.74 18.24 -18.44
CA LEU A 11 -15.28 18.19 -18.59
C LEU A 11 -14.54 18.42 -17.27
N VAL A 12 -14.98 19.38 -16.44
CA VAL A 12 -14.38 19.64 -15.13
C VAL A 12 -14.54 18.43 -14.20
N ILE A 13 -15.73 17.81 -14.18
CA ILE A 13 -15.98 16.62 -13.33
C ILE A 13 -15.10 15.44 -13.79
N VAL A 14 -15.00 15.19 -15.09
CA VAL A 14 -14.17 14.11 -15.63
C VAL A 14 -12.69 14.35 -15.33
N MET A 15 -12.19 15.57 -15.55
CA MET A 15 -10.81 15.94 -15.19
C MET A 15 -10.53 15.74 -13.68
N LEU A 16 -11.47 16.16 -12.82
CA LEU A 16 -11.31 15.98 -11.38
C LEU A 16 -11.29 14.49 -10.99
N ALA A 17 -12.18 13.68 -11.57
CA ALA A 17 -12.23 12.23 -11.33
C ALA A 17 -10.95 11.53 -11.80
N VAL A 18 -10.44 11.85 -12.98
CA VAL A 18 -9.19 11.28 -13.50
C VAL A 18 -8.00 11.63 -12.60
N THR A 19 -7.95 12.88 -12.12
CA THR A 19 -6.87 13.34 -11.22
C THR A 19 -6.87 12.59 -9.89
N VAL A 20 -8.06 12.35 -9.30
CA VAL A 20 -8.20 11.61 -8.03
C VAL A 20 -7.78 10.15 -8.19
N VAL A 21 -8.13 9.50 -9.31
CA VAL A 21 -7.81 8.09 -9.58
C VAL A 21 -6.29 7.89 -9.79
N ALA A 22 -5.60 8.85 -10.39
CA ALA A 22 -4.16 8.75 -10.59
C ALA A 22 -3.36 8.83 -9.27
N CYS A 23 -3.81 9.65 -8.32
CA CYS A 23 -3.10 9.85 -7.04
C CYS A 23 -3.27 8.70 -6.04
N GLY A 24 -4.38 7.95 -6.08
CA GLY A 24 -4.63 6.84 -5.16
C GLY A 24 -3.98 5.50 -5.52
N ARG A 25 -3.39 5.38 -6.72
CA ARG A 25 -2.98 4.08 -7.28
C ARG A 25 -1.61 3.58 -6.80
N TYR A 26 -0.75 4.47 -6.30
CA TYR A 26 0.64 4.14 -5.98
C TYR A 26 0.78 3.35 -4.67
N SER A 27 0.26 3.89 -3.56
CA SER A 27 0.25 3.21 -2.25
C SER A 27 -0.48 1.86 -2.31
N TYR A 28 -1.57 1.79 -3.09
CA TYR A 28 -2.36 0.58 -3.27
C TYR A 28 -1.54 -0.59 -3.85
N ARG A 29 -0.60 -0.32 -4.77
CA ARG A 29 0.22 -1.37 -5.38
C ARG A 29 1.22 -1.98 -4.39
N ILE A 30 1.85 -1.16 -3.56
CA ILE A 30 2.75 -1.63 -2.50
C ILE A 30 1.95 -2.44 -1.48
N GLN A 31 0.81 -1.90 -1.02
CA GLN A 31 -0.08 -2.59 -0.08
C GLN A 31 -0.57 -3.93 -0.62
N THR A 32 -0.94 -3.99 -1.90
CA THR A 32 -1.40 -5.23 -2.55
C THR A 32 -0.29 -6.26 -2.69
N ALA A 33 0.93 -5.82 -3.06
CA ALA A 33 2.09 -6.71 -3.13
C ALA A 33 2.47 -7.25 -1.75
N TYR A 34 2.49 -6.38 -0.74
CA TYR A 34 2.72 -6.74 0.66
C TYR A 34 1.66 -7.73 1.18
N GLY A 35 0.37 -7.44 0.97
CA GLY A 35 -0.72 -8.31 1.41
C GLY A 35 -0.76 -9.68 0.73
N ARG A 36 -0.11 -9.84 -0.43
CA ARG A 36 0.10 -11.12 -1.11
C ARG A 36 1.38 -11.84 -0.68
N GLY A 37 2.15 -11.30 0.25
CA GLY A 37 3.44 -11.84 0.68
C GLY A 37 4.57 -11.67 -0.34
N ASN A 38 4.38 -10.90 -1.41
CA ASN A 38 5.41 -10.65 -2.42
C ASN A 38 6.28 -9.46 -2.00
N TYR A 39 7.07 -9.66 -0.95
CA TYR A 39 7.87 -8.61 -0.33
C TYR A 39 8.97 -8.07 -1.24
N ALA A 40 9.58 -8.91 -2.08
CA ALA A 40 10.58 -8.47 -3.05
C ALA A 40 10.00 -7.47 -4.07
N SER A 41 8.79 -7.75 -4.60
CA SER A 41 8.12 -6.81 -5.51
C SER A 41 7.68 -5.53 -4.80
N ALA A 42 7.25 -5.63 -3.53
CA ALA A 42 6.90 -4.46 -2.73
C ALA A 42 8.13 -3.56 -2.47
N ALA A 43 9.29 -4.15 -2.15
CA ALA A 43 10.53 -3.43 -1.90
C ALA A 43 11.06 -2.73 -3.16
N SER A 44 11.02 -3.40 -4.31
CA SER A 44 11.36 -2.77 -5.60
C SER A 44 10.51 -1.52 -5.87
N ARG A 45 9.22 -1.55 -5.51
CA ARG A 45 8.33 -0.39 -5.64
C ARG A 45 8.67 0.72 -4.65
N CYS A 46 9.02 0.40 -3.42
CA CYS A 46 9.50 1.40 -2.46
C CYS A 46 10.69 2.18 -3.02
N GLN A 47 11.67 1.49 -3.61
CA GLN A 47 12.84 2.14 -4.20
C GLN A 47 12.48 3.00 -5.43
N THR A 48 11.63 2.48 -6.31
CA THR A 48 11.29 3.15 -7.58
C THR A 48 10.35 4.33 -7.38
N ASP A 49 9.32 4.16 -6.54
CA ASP A 49 8.26 5.15 -6.34
C ASP A 49 8.69 6.25 -5.35
N GLY A 50 9.80 6.07 -4.63
CA GLY A 50 10.34 7.04 -3.67
C GLY A 50 10.56 8.44 -4.25
N MET A 51 10.96 8.53 -5.52
CA MET A 51 11.19 9.81 -6.20
C MET A 51 9.90 10.60 -6.49
N ALA A 52 8.75 9.91 -6.55
CA ALA A 52 7.46 10.55 -6.84
C ALA A 52 6.75 11.07 -5.57
N GLN A 53 7.27 10.77 -4.38
CA GLN A 53 6.61 11.09 -3.11
C GLN A 53 6.31 12.58 -2.92
N ALA A 54 7.15 13.46 -3.45
CA ALA A 54 6.98 14.92 -3.31
C ALA A 54 5.64 15.42 -3.87
N ARG A 55 5.05 14.68 -4.81
CA ARG A 55 3.76 15.01 -5.44
C ARG A 55 2.56 14.42 -4.72
N TRP A 56 2.78 13.57 -3.73
CA TRP A 56 1.71 12.88 -3.01
C TRP A 56 1.23 13.70 -1.81
N GLY A 57 -0.08 13.64 -1.55
CA GLY A 57 -0.63 14.19 -0.31
C GLY A 57 -0.04 13.52 0.92
N GLU A 58 -0.02 14.25 2.04
CA GLU A 58 0.64 13.80 3.28
C GLU A 58 0.14 12.43 3.78
N SER A 59 -1.17 12.17 3.71
CA SER A 59 -1.72 10.89 4.12
C SER A 59 -1.21 9.73 3.26
N HIS A 60 -0.96 9.96 1.97
CA HIS A 60 -0.40 8.94 1.09
C HIS A 60 1.07 8.68 1.38
N ARG A 61 1.84 9.74 1.63
CA ARG A 61 3.25 9.63 2.03
C ARG A 61 3.40 8.90 3.36
N ALA A 62 2.56 9.22 4.35
CA ALA A 62 2.58 8.54 5.64
C ALA A 62 2.29 7.03 5.50
N ARG A 63 1.26 6.65 4.72
CA ARG A 63 0.98 5.23 4.43
C ARG A 63 2.11 4.54 3.68
N TYR A 64 2.70 5.23 2.71
CA TYR A 64 3.85 4.71 1.98
C TYR A 64 4.97 4.29 2.95
N HIS A 65 5.33 5.16 3.89
CA HIS A 65 6.38 4.89 4.87
C HIS A 65 6.03 3.70 5.77
N VAL A 66 4.76 3.57 6.20
CA VAL A 66 4.29 2.38 6.94
C VAL A 66 4.50 1.09 6.13
N TYR A 67 4.01 1.03 4.90
CA TYR A 67 4.09 -0.20 4.11
C TYR A 67 5.50 -0.54 3.65
N CYS A 68 6.34 0.45 3.33
CA CYS A 68 7.74 0.22 3.01
C CYS A 68 8.51 -0.26 4.23
N GLY A 69 8.30 0.35 5.40
CA GLY A 69 8.86 -0.12 6.66
C GLY A 69 8.49 -1.58 6.97
N MET A 70 7.20 -1.93 6.86
CA MET A 70 6.74 -3.31 7.05
C MET A 70 7.29 -4.28 6.00
N THR A 71 7.47 -3.83 4.77
CA THR A 71 8.06 -4.64 3.69
C THR A 71 9.51 -4.96 4.00
N TYR A 72 10.31 -3.97 4.40
CA TYR A 72 11.71 -4.17 4.77
C TYR A 72 11.85 -5.06 6.01
N LEU A 73 10.94 -4.95 7.00
CA LEU A 73 10.90 -5.89 8.12
C LEU A 73 10.70 -7.32 7.67
N SER A 74 9.80 -7.53 6.72
CA SER A 74 9.48 -8.87 6.21
C SER A 74 10.63 -9.46 5.40
N LEU A 75 11.56 -8.63 4.90
CA LEU A 75 12.79 -9.04 4.22
C LEU A 75 13.99 -9.15 5.17
N GLY A 76 13.84 -8.81 6.46
CA GLY A 76 14.94 -8.80 7.43
C GLY A 76 15.85 -7.57 7.35
N GLU A 77 15.48 -6.56 6.56
CA GLU A 77 16.22 -5.29 6.42
C GLU A 77 15.84 -4.31 7.54
N SER A 78 16.25 -4.63 8.77
CA SER A 78 15.85 -3.90 9.99
C SER A 78 16.20 -2.42 9.98
N GLU A 79 17.35 -2.03 9.44
CA GLU A 79 17.80 -0.63 9.38
C GLU A 79 16.91 0.21 8.46
N ARG A 80 16.64 -0.27 7.24
CA ARG A 80 15.73 0.41 6.31
C ARG A 80 14.30 0.46 6.84
N ALA A 81 13.87 -0.64 7.46
CA ALA A 81 12.58 -0.70 8.13
C ALA A 81 12.46 0.37 9.22
N ALA A 82 13.48 0.50 10.07
CA ALA A 82 13.53 1.50 11.13
C ALA A 82 13.40 2.91 10.58
N ALA A 83 14.19 3.27 9.56
CA ALA A 83 14.14 4.60 8.94
C ALA A 83 12.74 4.95 8.41
N GLU A 84 12.09 4.02 7.71
CA GLU A 84 10.76 4.22 7.14
C GLU A 84 9.68 4.31 8.24
N LEU A 85 9.70 3.43 9.25
CA LEU A 85 8.70 3.44 10.33
C LEU A 85 8.85 4.66 11.24
N VAL A 86 10.07 5.10 11.51
CA VAL A 86 10.35 6.34 12.24
C VAL A 86 9.80 7.55 11.48
N GLN A 87 9.98 7.59 10.16
CA GLN A 87 9.44 8.66 9.34
C GLN A 87 7.90 8.67 9.34
N ALA A 88 7.27 7.49 9.27
CA ALA A 88 5.82 7.37 9.41
C ALA A 88 5.32 7.88 10.78
N GLU A 89 6.04 7.53 11.85
CA GLU A 89 5.73 7.97 13.21
C GLU A 89 5.85 9.48 13.38
N LYS A 90 6.93 10.08 12.85
CA LYS A 90 7.10 11.54 12.84
C LYS A 90 5.93 12.25 12.14
N MET A 91 5.47 11.72 11.00
CA MET A 91 4.30 12.27 10.31
C MET A 91 3.02 12.13 11.13
N ARG A 92 2.83 11.00 11.82
CA ARG A 92 1.69 10.77 12.71
C ARG A 92 1.70 11.70 13.91
N GLN A 93 2.86 11.94 14.53
CA GLN A 93 2.99 12.87 15.65
C GLN A 93 2.66 14.31 15.23
N ALA A 94 3.12 14.72 14.05
CA ALA A 94 2.77 16.03 13.49
C ALA A 94 1.27 16.15 13.18
N ASN A 95 0.64 15.08 12.68
CA ASN A 95 -0.79 15.05 12.42
C ASN A 95 -1.35 13.63 12.60
N PRO A 96 -2.02 13.33 13.73
CA PRO A 96 -2.57 11.99 14.02
C PRO A 96 -3.64 11.53 13.03
N ARG A 97 -4.11 12.42 12.14
CA ARG A 97 -5.08 12.07 11.11
C ARG A 97 -4.49 11.37 9.90
N LEU A 98 -3.17 11.43 9.71
CA LEU A 98 -2.49 10.90 8.53
C LEU A 98 -2.34 9.37 8.55
N VAL A 99 -2.16 8.78 9.74
CA VAL A 99 -2.00 7.33 9.95
C VAL A 99 -3.10 6.85 10.90
N ARG A 100 -4.02 6.04 10.40
CA ARG A 100 -5.22 5.60 11.15
C ARG A 100 -5.63 4.18 10.77
N GLY A 101 -6.47 3.58 11.62
CA GLY A 101 -7.02 2.25 11.40
C GLY A 101 -5.91 1.23 11.14
N ARG A 102 -6.05 0.45 10.07
CA ARG A 102 -5.08 -0.60 9.71
C ARG A 102 -3.65 -0.09 9.58
N ASP A 103 -3.43 1.13 9.09
CA ASP A 103 -2.07 1.66 8.91
C ASP A 103 -1.41 1.98 10.27
N LEU A 104 -2.22 2.38 11.27
CA LEU A 104 -1.73 2.56 12.64
C LEU A 104 -1.41 1.22 13.31
N ASP A 105 -2.23 0.19 13.09
CA ASP A 105 -1.97 -1.15 13.62
C ASP A 105 -0.67 -1.72 13.05
N GLN A 106 -0.41 -1.51 11.75
CA GLN A 106 0.84 -1.91 11.10
C GLN A 106 2.03 -1.12 11.63
N LEU A 107 1.90 0.21 11.78
CA LEU A 107 2.95 1.04 12.37
C LEU A 107 3.29 0.57 13.79
N ASN A 108 2.28 0.37 14.65
CA ASN A 108 2.45 -0.15 16.00
C ASN A 108 3.17 -1.50 16.03
N ARG A 109 2.78 -2.43 15.16
CA ARG A 109 3.41 -3.75 15.05
C ARG A 109 4.88 -3.62 14.65
N GLY A 110 5.18 -2.82 13.63
CA GLY A 110 6.54 -2.62 13.15
C GLY A 110 7.45 -1.99 14.20
N LEU A 111 6.96 -0.96 14.89
CA LEU A 111 7.72 -0.30 15.97
C LEU A 111 7.92 -1.21 17.17
N MET A 112 6.89 -1.98 17.57
CA MET A 112 7.02 -2.98 18.63
C MET A 112 8.06 -4.05 18.28
N GLN A 113 8.10 -4.49 17.02
CA GLN A 113 9.05 -5.51 16.58
C GLN A 113 10.50 -5.02 16.55
N LEU A 114 10.73 -3.76 16.16
CA LEU A 114 12.07 -3.18 16.06
C LEU A 114 12.61 -2.64 17.38
N PHE A 115 11.77 -1.96 18.12
CA PHE A 115 12.17 -1.12 19.25
C PHE A 115 11.54 -1.56 20.58
N GLY A 116 10.62 -2.54 20.55
CA GLY A 116 9.90 -2.96 21.76
C GLY A 116 8.90 -1.92 22.28
N VAL A 117 8.57 -0.89 21.49
CA VAL A 117 7.68 0.20 21.89
C VAL A 117 6.60 0.49 20.85
N PRO A 118 5.36 0.85 21.26
CA PRO A 118 4.29 1.21 20.34
C PRO A 118 4.46 2.64 19.78
N ALA A 119 3.69 2.94 18.73
CA ALA A 119 3.59 4.29 18.18
C ALA A 119 3.14 5.28 19.27
N GLY A 120 3.76 6.46 19.32
CA GLY A 120 3.49 7.50 20.30
C GLY A 120 4.38 7.49 21.53
N GLN A 121 5.15 6.43 21.75
CA GLN A 121 6.16 6.37 22.82
C GLN A 121 7.58 6.60 22.33
N LEU A 122 7.82 6.51 21.01
CA LEU A 122 9.10 6.87 20.40
C LEU A 122 9.29 8.39 20.47
N LEU A 123 10.10 8.84 21.43
CA LEU A 123 10.52 10.23 21.56
C LEU A 123 11.42 10.62 20.37
N ILE A 124 11.12 11.75 19.73
CA ILE A 124 11.78 12.22 18.49
C ILE A 124 13.30 12.38 18.68
N GLU A 125 13.74 12.73 19.88
CA GLU A 125 15.17 12.92 20.20
C GLU A 125 15.95 11.61 20.24
N GLU A 126 15.32 10.52 20.67
CA GLU A 126 15.94 9.19 20.76
C GLU A 126 16.04 8.52 19.39
N GLN A 127 15.14 8.87 18.46
CA GLN A 127 15.06 8.28 17.12
C GLN A 127 16.33 8.48 16.27
N SER A 128 17.01 9.63 16.40
CA SER A 128 18.27 9.87 15.68
C SER A 128 19.45 9.07 16.25
N ALA A 129 19.47 8.81 17.55
CA ALA A 129 20.52 8.01 18.18
C ALA A 129 20.33 6.51 17.92
N VAL A 130 19.08 6.03 17.86
CA VAL A 130 18.77 4.62 17.62
C VAL A 130 19.03 4.22 16.17
N VAL A 131 18.74 5.08 15.18
CA VAL A 131 19.11 4.81 13.77
C VAL A 131 20.64 4.80 13.61
N ALA A 132 21.36 5.69 14.29
CA ALA A 132 22.83 5.67 14.27
C ALA A 132 23.42 4.43 14.99
N SER A 133 22.77 3.95 16.06
CA SER A 133 23.25 2.84 16.89
C SER A 133 22.80 1.46 16.41
N ALA A 134 21.76 1.37 15.58
CA ALA A 134 21.31 0.12 14.95
C ALA A 134 22.39 -0.52 14.05
N THR A 135 23.44 0.23 13.72
CA THR A 135 24.68 -0.25 13.10
C THR A 135 25.45 -1.29 13.94
N VAL A 136 25.17 -1.40 15.26
CA VAL A 136 26.07 -2.13 16.19
C VAL A 136 25.47 -3.44 16.75
N VAL A 137 24.16 -3.68 16.62
CA VAL A 137 23.61 -5.00 16.95
C VAL A 137 23.89 -5.92 15.77
N ALA A 138 25.03 -6.62 15.86
CA ALA A 138 25.38 -7.69 14.94
C ALA A 138 24.14 -8.55 14.70
N PRO A 139 23.80 -8.85 13.42
CA PRO A 139 22.68 -9.72 13.10
C PRO A 139 22.81 -11.00 13.93
N PRO A 140 21.70 -11.60 14.40
CA PRO A 140 21.78 -12.94 14.97
C PRO A 140 22.59 -13.78 13.98
N ALA A 141 23.67 -14.37 14.50
CA ALA A 141 24.62 -15.17 13.73
C ALA A 141 23.84 -15.99 12.71
N SER A 142 24.27 -15.88 11.44
CA SER A 142 23.65 -16.46 10.26
C SER A 142 22.77 -17.65 10.62
N PRO A 143 21.46 -17.66 10.26
CA PRO A 143 20.69 -18.90 10.37
C PRO A 143 21.56 -20.00 9.74
N PRO A 144 21.69 -21.17 10.40
CA PRO A 144 22.56 -22.24 9.92
C PRO A 144 22.28 -22.38 8.44
N ALA A 145 23.33 -22.35 7.62
CA ALA A 145 23.22 -22.56 6.20
C ALA A 145 22.42 -23.86 6.05
N ILE A 146 21.12 -23.73 5.74
CA ILE A 146 20.36 -24.83 5.20
C ILE A 146 21.02 -24.96 3.85
N GLU A 147 22.03 -25.83 3.81
CA GLU A 147 22.66 -26.33 2.62
C GLU A 147 21.50 -26.72 1.71
N ALA A 148 21.18 -25.84 0.77
CA ALA A 148 20.09 -26.06 -0.15
C ALA A 148 20.41 -27.41 -0.79
N PRO A 149 19.54 -28.44 -0.62
CA PRO A 149 19.80 -29.72 -1.23
C PRO A 149 20.09 -29.46 -2.70
N ALA A 150 21.23 -29.99 -3.17
CA ALA A 150 21.70 -29.80 -4.53
C ALA A 150 20.51 -29.91 -5.48
N PRO A 151 20.27 -28.90 -6.34
CA PRO A 151 19.13 -28.94 -7.24
C PRO A 151 19.18 -30.28 -7.97
N PRO A 152 18.12 -31.10 -7.90
CA PRO A 152 18.12 -32.38 -8.59
C PRO A 152 18.47 -32.09 -10.04
N ALA A 153 19.45 -32.84 -10.57
CA ALA A 153 19.94 -32.70 -11.93
C ALA A 153 18.74 -32.53 -12.86
N GLN A 154 18.56 -31.29 -13.32
CA GLN A 154 17.42 -30.94 -14.16
C GLN A 154 17.60 -31.78 -15.43
N PRO A 155 16.67 -32.71 -15.74
CA PRO A 155 16.79 -33.52 -16.94
C PRO A 155 16.93 -32.56 -18.11
N ALA A 156 17.89 -32.84 -18.99
CA ALA A 156 18.11 -32.07 -20.20
C ALA A 156 16.74 -31.82 -20.86
N PRO A 157 16.38 -30.55 -21.14
CA PRO A 157 15.12 -30.27 -21.81
C PRO A 157 15.11 -31.09 -23.11
N PRO A 158 14.01 -31.79 -23.43
CA PRO A 158 13.92 -32.45 -24.73
C PRO A 158 14.20 -31.41 -25.80
N ALA A 159 15.01 -31.77 -26.79
CA ALA A 159 15.27 -30.92 -27.95
C ALA A 159 13.93 -30.66 -28.66
N ILE A 160 13.26 -29.56 -28.29
CA ILE A 160 12.05 -29.11 -28.98
C ILE A 160 12.55 -28.53 -30.31
N THR A 161 12.51 -29.36 -31.34
CA THR A 161 12.67 -28.92 -32.73
C THR A 161 11.45 -28.10 -33.06
N ILE A 162 11.55 -26.78 -32.92
CA ILE A 162 10.48 -25.86 -33.30
C ILE A 162 10.50 -25.79 -34.83
N SER A 163 9.67 -26.61 -35.48
CA SER A 163 9.36 -26.43 -36.89
C SER A 163 8.60 -25.12 -37.07
N THR A 164 9.30 -24.07 -37.48
CA THR A 164 8.71 -22.83 -37.98
C THR A 164 7.93 -23.15 -39.26
N THR A 165 6.66 -23.52 -39.12
CA THR A 165 5.68 -23.46 -40.20
C THR A 165 4.98 -22.12 -40.04
N ALA A 166 5.29 -21.18 -40.95
CA ALA A 166 4.57 -19.92 -41.04
C ALA A 166 3.09 -20.21 -41.36
N PRO A 167 2.13 -19.84 -40.48
CA PRO A 167 0.73 -19.91 -40.85
C PRO A 167 0.43 -18.74 -41.81
N ALA A 168 -0.13 -19.07 -42.96
CA ALA A 168 -0.74 -18.11 -43.86
C ALA A 168 -1.77 -17.27 -43.09
N ALA A 169 -1.65 -15.95 -43.20
CA ALA A 169 -2.58 -15.01 -42.59
C ALA A 169 -4.01 -15.29 -43.07
N PRO A 170 -4.98 -15.52 -42.17
CA PRO A 170 -6.38 -15.53 -42.56
C PRO A 170 -6.82 -14.10 -42.93
N LEU A 171 -7.51 -13.97 -44.06
CA LEU A 171 -8.20 -12.74 -44.44
C LEU A 171 -9.16 -12.31 -43.32
N PRO A 172 -9.31 -11.01 -43.05
CA PRO A 172 -10.30 -10.52 -42.09
C PRO A 172 -11.73 -10.83 -42.60
N PRO A 173 -12.61 -11.40 -41.79
CA PRO A 173 -14.03 -11.49 -42.12
C PRO A 173 -14.68 -10.10 -42.13
N ALA A 174 -15.65 -9.95 -43.03
CA ALA A 174 -16.46 -8.75 -43.18
C ALA A 174 -17.12 -8.35 -41.86
N ALA A 175 -17.22 -7.04 -41.63
CA ALA A 175 -17.87 -6.44 -40.48
C ALA A 175 -19.33 -6.90 -40.38
N GLU A 176 -19.65 -7.67 -39.34
CA GLU A 176 -21.03 -7.93 -38.93
C GLU A 176 -21.44 -6.94 -37.83
N ASP A 177 -22.64 -6.39 -37.99
CA ASP A 177 -23.34 -5.46 -37.13
C ASP A 177 -23.31 -5.87 -35.65
N VAL A 178 -22.68 -5.03 -34.82
CA VAL A 178 -22.73 -5.18 -33.36
C VAL A 178 -24.08 -4.66 -32.87
N VAL A 179 -25.01 -5.60 -32.65
CA VAL A 179 -26.28 -5.36 -31.96
C VAL A 179 -25.99 -4.94 -30.51
N VAL A 180 -26.30 -3.69 -30.20
CA VAL A 180 -26.22 -3.11 -28.85
C VAL A 180 -27.25 -3.79 -27.95
N ALA A 181 -26.77 -4.55 -26.95
CA ALA A 181 -27.61 -5.11 -25.91
C ALA A 181 -28.11 -4.00 -24.96
N PRO A 182 -29.40 -4.00 -24.56
CA PRO A 182 -29.95 -3.03 -23.63
C PRO A 182 -29.41 -3.23 -22.21
N ALA A 183 -29.16 -2.10 -21.54
CA ALA A 183 -28.65 -2.03 -20.17
C ALA A 183 -29.59 -2.73 -19.16
N ALA A 184 -28.98 -3.52 -18.28
CA ALA A 184 -29.68 -4.16 -17.16
C ALA A 184 -30.24 -3.11 -16.17
N PRO A 185 -31.42 -3.37 -15.56
CA PRO A 185 -32.04 -2.47 -14.61
C PRO A 185 -31.23 -2.36 -13.31
N VAL A 186 -31.11 -1.12 -12.83
CA VAL A 186 -30.46 -0.74 -11.56
C VAL A 186 -31.28 -1.29 -10.38
N PRO A 187 -30.68 -1.99 -9.41
CA PRO A 187 -31.39 -2.43 -8.22
C PRO A 187 -31.80 -1.23 -7.32
N PRO A 188 -32.95 -1.30 -6.64
CA PRO A 188 -33.41 -0.23 -5.76
C PRO A 188 -32.49 -0.06 -4.55
N ALA A 189 -32.30 1.20 -4.16
CA ALA A 189 -31.45 1.63 -3.06
C ALA A 189 -31.92 1.01 -1.73
N GLU A 190 -31.03 0.26 -1.10
CA GLU A 190 -31.20 -0.31 0.24
C GLU A 190 -31.28 0.82 1.27
N ALA A 191 -32.33 0.80 2.09
CA ALA A 191 -32.64 1.81 3.08
C ALA A 191 -31.56 1.87 4.17
N ALA A 192 -31.16 3.09 4.53
CA ALA A 192 -30.14 3.35 5.55
C ALA A 192 -30.56 2.82 6.94
N PRO A 193 -29.65 2.20 7.71
CA PRO A 193 -29.92 1.78 9.07
C PRO A 193 -30.07 3.00 10.00
N SER A 194 -31.15 3.02 10.78
CA SER A 194 -31.38 4.01 11.84
C SER A 194 -30.31 3.92 12.91
N THR A 195 -29.65 5.04 13.21
CA THR A 195 -28.69 5.16 14.31
C THR A 195 -29.39 5.03 15.67
N PRO A 196 -28.93 4.15 16.58
CA PRO A 196 -29.42 4.14 17.95
C PRO A 196 -28.88 5.36 18.73
N VAL A 197 -29.79 6.06 19.40
CA VAL A 197 -29.48 7.13 20.36
C VAL A 197 -28.86 6.49 21.60
N ILE A 198 -27.57 6.75 21.84
CA ILE A 198 -26.89 6.36 23.07
C ILE A 198 -27.10 7.49 24.09
N VAL A 199 -27.88 7.21 25.13
CA VAL A 199 -28.03 8.08 26.30
C VAL A 199 -26.83 7.86 27.21
N ILE A 200 -26.01 8.91 27.42
CA ILE A 200 -24.89 8.90 28.36
C ILE A 200 -25.43 9.38 29.71
N PRO A 201 -25.34 8.58 30.80
CA PRO A 201 -25.69 9.07 32.12
C PRO A 201 -24.63 10.03 32.65
N GLU A 202 -25.12 11.13 33.22
CA GLU A 202 -24.40 12.17 33.94
C GLU A 202 -23.57 11.54 35.07
N GLN A 203 -22.25 11.76 35.12
CA GLN A 203 -21.43 11.35 36.25
C GLN A 203 -21.27 12.50 37.23
N ASP A 204 -21.78 12.27 38.45
CA ASP A 204 -21.57 13.07 39.64
C ASP A 204 -20.08 13.31 39.92
N ALA A 205 -19.75 14.57 40.16
CA ALA A 205 -18.42 15.02 40.52
C ALA A 205 -18.10 14.63 41.97
N VAL A 206 -17.09 13.78 42.16
CA VAL A 206 -16.48 13.54 43.48
C VAL A 206 -15.42 14.59 43.73
N ILE A 207 -15.69 15.49 44.67
CA ILE A 207 -14.72 16.43 45.25
C ILE A 207 -13.99 15.66 46.37
N ILE A 208 -12.66 15.63 46.32
CA ILE A 208 -11.81 15.13 47.41
C ILE A 208 -11.14 16.37 48.03
N GLU A 209 -11.37 16.60 49.32
CA GLU A 209 -10.69 17.59 50.17
C GLU A 209 -9.22 17.21 50.45
#